data_AF-A0A3M4SLW6-F1
#
_entry.id   AF-A0A3M4SLW6-F1
#
_cell.length_a   1.000
_cell.length_b   1.000
_cell.length_c   1.000
_cell.angle_alpha   90.00
_cell.angle_beta   90.00
_cell.angle_gamma   90.00
#
_symmetry.space_group_name_H-M   'P 1'
#
loop_
_entity.id
_entity.type
_entity.pdbx_description
1 polymer ?
#
loop_
_entity_poly.entity_id
_entity_poly.type
_entity_poly.pdbx_seq_one_letter_code
_entity_poly.pdbx_strand_id
1 'polypeptide(L)'
;MTHTEPTKLPSWLALTDSGVTITLKYPVEINTVKVNKVNMRAPCVRDNRAAAAAANGSAEAHEVYLFCSLIEAGKDDLDRMTQRDYRRLQEGYFRLVEEDEL
;
A
#
# COMPACT_ATOMS: atom_id res chain seq x y z
N MET A 1 -7.16 -23.85 21.42
CA MET A 1 -7.43 -22.49 21.92
C MET A 1 -6.27 -21.62 21.46
N THR A 2 -6.45 -20.81 20.43
CA THR A 2 -5.46 -19.79 20.04
C THR A 2 -6.16 -18.46 20.09
N HIS A 3 -5.66 -17.59 20.99
CA HIS A 3 -6.13 -16.22 21.18
C HIS A 3 -6.03 -15.44 19.87
N THR A 4 -7.16 -14.93 19.37
CA THR A 4 -7.16 -13.80 18.45
C THR A 4 -7.28 -12.56 19.33
N GLU A 5 -6.14 -12.03 19.80
CA GLU A 5 -6.13 -10.67 20.36
C GLU A 5 -6.39 -9.69 19.20
N PRO A 6 -7.26 -8.68 19.36
CA PRO A 6 -7.48 -7.68 18.33
C PRO A 6 -6.15 -6.98 18.07
N THR A 7 -5.57 -7.23 16.89
CA THR A 7 -4.23 -6.74 16.56
C THR A 7 -4.30 -5.23 16.47
N LYS A 8 -3.87 -4.55 17.53
CA LYS A 8 -3.86 -3.08 17.61
C LYS A 8 -3.14 -2.51 16.38
N LEU A 9 -3.87 -1.74 15.57
CA LEU A 9 -3.33 -1.10 14.39
C LEU A 9 -2.10 -0.25 14.75
N PRO A 10 -1.01 -0.31 13.97
CA PRO A 10 0.13 0.56 14.20
C PRO A 10 -0.27 2.04 14.12
N SER A 11 0.37 2.90 14.91
CA SER A 11 0.06 4.34 14.96
C SER A 11 0.25 5.10 13.64
N TRP A 12 0.93 4.49 12.67
CA TRP A 12 1.15 5.05 11.34
C TRP A 12 0.13 4.55 10.31
N LEU A 13 -0.82 3.70 10.69
CA LEU A 13 -1.86 3.17 9.83
C LEU A 13 -3.26 3.53 10.34
N ALA A 14 -4.10 4.06 9.47
CA ALA A 14 -5.51 4.31 9.77
C ALA A 14 -6.39 3.72 8.66
N LEU A 15 -7.20 2.73 9.01
CA LEU A 15 -8.22 2.19 8.09
C LEU A 15 -9.35 3.21 7.89
N THR A 16 -9.90 3.23 6.68
CA THR A 16 -11.00 4.10 6.27
C THR A 16 -11.99 3.28 5.46
N ASP A 17 -13.23 3.76 5.28
CA ASP A 17 -14.27 3.05 4.54
C ASP A 17 -13.90 2.73 3.07
N SER A 18 -12.91 3.42 2.51
CA SER A 18 -12.51 3.30 1.10
C SER A 18 -11.08 2.80 0.88
N GLY A 19 -10.35 2.48 1.96
CA GLY A 19 -8.92 2.17 1.88
C GLY A 19 -8.19 2.43 3.19
N VAL A 20 -6.92 2.82 3.11
CA VAL A 20 -6.07 3.04 4.28
C VAL A 20 -5.20 4.29 4.09
N THR A 21 -5.04 5.06 5.15
CA THR A 21 -4.07 6.15 5.22
C THR A 21 -2.82 5.67 5.93
N ILE A 22 -1.68 5.75 5.24
CA ILE A 22 -0.37 5.35 5.72
C ILE A 22 0.45 6.61 5.97
N THR A 23 0.82 6.86 7.22
CA THR A 23 1.78 7.89 7.59
C THR A 23 3.19 7.37 7.35
N LEU A 24 3.98 8.10 6.56
CA LEU A 24 5.36 7.77 6.23
C LEU A 24 6.32 8.24 7.32
N LYS A 25 7.46 7.58 7.46
CA LYS A 25 8.50 7.96 8.42
C LYS A 25 9.33 9.12 7.87
N TYR A 26 9.59 9.10 6.57
CA TYR A 26 10.28 10.16 5.84
C TYR A 26 9.34 10.73 4.78
N PRO A 27 9.31 12.06 4.58
CA PRO A 27 8.55 12.62 3.48
C PRO A 27 9.11 12.14 2.15
N VAL A 28 8.24 11.71 1.25
CA VAL A 28 8.56 11.28 -0.12
C VAL A 28 7.92 12.23 -1.11
N GLU A 29 8.48 12.33 -2.31
CA GLU A 29 7.84 13.04 -3.41
C GLU A 29 6.97 12.06 -4.20
N ILE A 30 5.68 12.37 -4.35
CA ILE A 30 4.75 11.64 -5.21
C ILE A 30 4.16 12.66 -6.18
N ASN A 31 4.25 12.40 -7.49
CA ASN A 31 3.81 13.35 -8.51
C ASN A 31 4.40 14.77 -8.29
N THR A 32 5.68 14.85 -7.91
CA THR A 32 6.40 16.12 -7.58
C THR A 32 5.90 16.85 -6.33
N VAL A 33 4.98 16.27 -5.55
CA VAL A 33 4.49 16.83 -4.29
C VAL A 33 5.08 16.07 -3.11
N LYS A 34 5.69 16.81 -2.17
CA LYS A 34 6.26 16.23 -0.95
C LYS A 34 5.15 15.89 0.05
N VAL A 35 4.97 14.60 0.33
CA VAL A 35 3.93 14.09 1.22
C VAL A 35 4.52 13.28 2.37
N ASN A 36 3.87 13.35 3.52
CA ASN A 36 4.17 12.53 4.71
C ASN A 36 3.08 11.50 5.01
N LYS A 37 1.99 11.52 4.24
CA LYS A 37 0.88 10.59 4.32
C LYS A 37 0.49 10.19 2.89
N VAL A 38 0.19 8.91 2.73
CA VAL A 38 -0.25 8.32 1.47
C VAL A 38 -1.59 7.66 1.72
N ASN A 39 -2.56 7.90 0.84
CA ASN A 39 -3.81 7.18 0.84
C ASN A 39 -3.70 6.03 -0.17
N MET A 40 -3.98 4.82 0.29
CA MET A 40 -4.06 3.63 -0.56
C MET A 40 -5.53 3.22 -0.63
N ARG A 41 -6.12 3.28 -1.81
CA ARG A 41 -7.50 2.85 -2.02
C ARG A 41 -7.61 1.32 -1.95
N ALA A 42 -8.80 0.82 -1.61
CA ALA A 42 -9.07 -0.61 -1.65
C ALA A 42 -8.80 -1.18 -3.07
N PRO A 43 -8.07 -2.30 -3.19
CA PRO A 43 -7.76 -2.90 -4.48
C PRO A 43 -9.01 -3.51 -5.12
N CYS A 44 -9.16 -3.33 -6.43
CA CYS A 44 -10.18 -4.03 -7.20
C CYS A 44 -9.56 -5.05 -8.17
N VAL A 45 -10.37 -5.99 -8.67
CA VAL A 45 -9.93 -7.04 -9.61
C VAL A 45 -9.33 -6.45 -10.89
N ARG A 46 -9.69 -5.23 -11.28
CA ARG A 46 -9.08 -4.52 -12.42
C ARG A 46 -7.62 -4.15 -12.14
N ASP A 47 -7.31 -3.71 -10.92
CA ASP A 47 -5.96 -3.26 -10.55
C ASP A 47 -4.99 -4.44 -10.56
N ASN A 48 -5.38 -5.58 -9.98
CA ASN A 48 -4.59 -6.81 -10.03
C ASN A 48 -4.35 -7.29 -11.46
N ARG A 49 -5.36 -7.27 -12.33
CA ARG A 49 -5.21 -7.65 -13.74
C ARG A 49 -4.28 -6.71 -14.50
N ALA A 50 -4.38 -5.41 -14.27
CA ALA A 50 -3.51 -4.42 -14.90
C ALA A 50 -2.06 -4.57 -14.42
N ALA A 51 -1.85 -4.76 -13.11
CA ALA A 51 -0.53 -5.00 -12.53
C ALA A 51 0.11 -6.29 -13.06
N ALA A 52 -0.64 -7.39 -13.14
CA ALA A 52 -0.16 -8.65 -13.70
C ALA A 52 0.23 -8.54 -15.18
N ALA A 53 -0.53 -7.81 -15.98
CA ALA A 53 -0.19 -7.56 -17.37
C ALA A 53 1.10 -6.73 -17.51
N ALA A 54 1.29 -5.71 -16.68
CA ALA A 54 2.47 -4.86 -16.69
C ALA A 54 3.73 -5.54 -16.13
N ALA A 55 3.56 -6.51 -15.23
CA ALA A 55 4.64 -7.19 -14.53
C ALA A 55 5.46 -8.16 -15.38
N ASN A 56 4.92 -8.61 -16.53
CA ASN A 56 5.56 -9.57 -17.41
C ASN A 56 6.10 -10.83 -16.69
N GLY A 57 5.32 -11.34 -15.71
CA GLY A 57 5.66 -12.53 -14.92
C GLY A 57 6.52 -12.29 -13.67
N SER A 58 6.99 -11.06 -13.41
CA SER A 58 7.75 -10.74 -12.19
C SER A 58 6.81 -10.40 -11.02
N ALA A 59 6.90 -11.16 -9.92
CA ALA A 59 6.11 -10.89 -8.72
C ALA A 59 6.45 -9.53 -8.08
N GLU A 60 7.73 -9.14 -8.10
CA GLU A 60 8.18 -7.84 -7.61
C GLU A 60 7.58 -6.71 -8.46
N ALA A 61 7.62 -6.85 -9.79
CA ALA A 61 7.03 -5.85 -10.68
C ALA A 61 5.50 -5.78 -10.51
N HIS A 62 4.84 -6.92 -10.31
CA HIS A 62 3.40 -6.96 -10.03
C HIS A 62 3.04 -6.13 -8.80
N GLU A 63 3.75 -6.32 -7.69
CA GLU A 63 3.52 -5.54 -6.47
C GLU A 63 3.71 -4.03 -6.70
N VAL A 64 4.80 -3.65 -7.36
CA VAL A 64 5.10 -2.24 -7.66
C VAL A 64 4.00 -1.61 -8.51
N TYR A 65 3.57 -2.26 -9.60
CA TYR A 65 2.50 -1.74 -10.45
C TYR A 65 1.15 -1.69 -9.75
N LEU A 66 0.86 -2.67 -8.89
CA LEU A 66 -0.35 -2.65 -8.08
C LEU A 66 -0.33 -1.44 -7.15
N PHE A 67 0.74 -1.23 -6.38
CA PHE A 67 0.83 -0.12 -5.44
C PHE A 67 0.79 1.24 -6.14
N CYS A 68 1.48 1.41 -7.28
CA CYS A 68 1.36 2.60 -8.12
C CYS A 68 -0.11 2.93 -8.41
N SER A 69 -0.90 1.92 -8.78
CA SER A 69 -2.33 2.09 -9.08
C SER A 69 -3.17 2.43 -7.84
N LEU A 70 -2.84 1.88 -6.67
CA LEU A 70 -3.61 2.09 -5.44
C LEU A 70 -3.32 3.42 -4.74
N ILE A 71 -2.11 3.95 -4.89
CA ILE A 71 -1.70 5.22 -4.28
C ILE A 71 -1.63 6.39 -5.28
N GLU A 72 -1.99 6.13 -6.55
CA GLU A 72 -1.96 7.09 -7.65
C GLU A 72 -0.57 7.73 -7.86
N ALA A 73 0.48 6.89 -7.83
CA ALA A 73 1.88 7.30 -8.00
C ALA A 73 2.54 6.64 -9.21
N GLY A 74 3.63 7.24 -9.69
CA GLY A 74 4.48 6.62 -10.70
C GLY A 74 5.45 5.60 -10.11
N LYS A 75 6.00 4.73 -10.97
CA LYS A 75 7.02 3.74 -10.56
C LYS A 75 8.24 4.43 -9.94
N ASP A 76 8.71 5.51 -10.54
CA ASP A 76 9.87 6.28 -10.06
C ASP A 76 9.64 6.86 -8.66
N ASP A 77 8.40 7.21 -8.30
CA ASP A 77 8.06 7.70 -6.97
C ASP A 77 8.22 6.58 -5.93
N LEU A 78 7.73 5.36 -6.25
CA LEU A 78 7.88 4.18 -5.39
C LEU A 78 9.35 3.75 -5.25
N ASP A 79 10.10 3.73 -6.35
CA ASP A 79 11.51 3.31 -6.37
C ASP A 79 12.40 4.23 -5.50
N ARG A 80 11.99 5.48 -5.30
CA ARG A 80 12.68 6.47 -4.45
C ARG A 80 12.28 6.40 -2.98
N MET A 81 11.24 5.63 -2.63
CA MET A 81 10.82 5.48 -1.24
C MET A 81 11.89 4.72 -0.45
N THR A 82 11.99 5.03 0.85
CA THR A 82 12.81 4.20 1.73
C THR A 82 12.18 2.82 1.87
N GLN A 83 12.98 1.77 2.04
CA GLN A 83 12.46 0.42 2.24
C GLN A 83 11.53 0.31 3.46
N ARG A 84 11.71 1.18 4.47
CA ARG A 84 10.82 1.26 5.63
C ARG A 84 9.44 1.78 5.27
N ASP A 85 9.37 2.78 4.39
CA ASP A 85 8.11 3.36 3.94
C ASP A 85 7.42 2.45 2.92
N TYR A 86 8.18 1.81 2.04
CA TYR A 86 7.67 0.76 1.15
C TYR A 86 7.04 -0.41 1.93
N ARG A 87 7.70 -0.86 3.00
CA ARG A 87 7.13 -1.89 3.90
C ARG A 87 5.82 -1.45 4.56
N ARG A 88 5.65 -0.17 4.86
CA ARG A 88 4.37 0.35 5.37
C ARG A 88 3.26 0.27 4.33
N LEU A 89 3.57 0.44 3.05
CA LEU A 89 2.61 0.21 1.95
C LEU A 89 2.21 -1.26 1.89
N GLN A 90 3.17 -2.18 1.94
CA GLN A 90 2.90 -3.63 1.94
C GLN A 90 1.99 -4.05 3.09
N GLU A 91 2.30 -3.61 4.31
CA GLU A 91 1.48 -3.90 5.49
C GLU A 91 0.10 -3.21 5.45
N GLY A 92 -0.01 -2.04 4.81
CA GLY A 92 -1.28 -1.36 4.59
C GLY A 92 -2.16 -2.12 3.59
N TYR A 93 -1.57 -2.58 2.49
CA TYR A 93 -2.25 -3.43 1.51
C TYR A 93 -2.71 -4.74 2.14
N PHE A 94 -1.84 -5.42 2.89
CA PHE A 94 -2.16 -6.69 3.54
C PHE A 94 -3.40 -6.58 4.43
N ARG A 95 -3.46 -5.55 5.29
CA ARG A 95 -4.62 -5.28 6.14
C ARG A 95 -5.87 -4.84 5.39
N LEU A 96 -5.75 -4.35 4.15
CA LEU A 96 -6.90 -4.02 3.32
C LEU A 96 -7.51 -5.25 2.64
N VAL A 97 -6.70 -6.29 2.39
CA VAL A 97 -7.16 -7.53 1.74
C VAL A 97 -7.48 -8.63 2.73
N GLU A 98 -6.93 -8.57 3.93
CA GLU A 98 -7.39 -9.37 5.06
C GLU A 98 -8.74 -8.82 5.52
N GLU A 99 -9.79 -9.63 5.44
CA GLU A 99 -11.06 -9.40 6.12
C GLU A 99 -10.86 -9.58 7.64
N ASP A 100 -10.13 -8.68 8.29
CA ASP A 100 -10.16 -8.61 9.75
C ASP A 100 -11.46 -7.87 10.12
N GLU A 101 -12.53 -8.64 10.32
CA GLU A 101 -13.73 -8.20 11.04
C GLU A 101 -13.27 -7.60 12.38
N LEU A 102 -13.23 -6.27 12.47
CA LEU A 102 -13.09 -5.54 13.74
C LEU A 102 -14.37 -5.65 14.57
#